data_AF-A0A8C3L0P8-F1
#
_entry.id   AF-A0A8C3L0P8-F1
#
_cell.length_a   1.000
_cell.length_b   1.000
_cell.length_c   1.000
_cell.angle_alpha   90.00
_cell.angle_beta   90.00
_cell.angle_gamma   90.00
#
_symmetry.space_group_name_H-M   'P 1'
#
loop_
_entity.id
_entity.type
_entity.pdbx_description
1 polymer ?
#
loop_
_entity_poly.entity_id
_entity_poly.type
_entity_poly.pdbx_seq_one_letter_code
_entity_poly.pdbx_strand_id
1 'polypeptide(L)'
;MALLYSQGDLCKAPKSASATDRLSAASYLDYPKHKPFINADLLRSPQKPVVPYPESNSRAIFSALRNLQEKIRRLELERLQAEENVKHLSRETADYKKVLSEQMQHRERDRTEVSKKNQELASQLAAAESRYSLLEKQLDYMRKMIQHAEREKTQLLEKQDSLERERLDQSHVQLKLEKLDMLEKEYARLTTMQSIAEKKMKELELKLQEEEHARKLVQEKAAELQTGLETNRLLIQAASPLLSPKARKPRKKTKQPEKKCSLTSHLTTQPHYRLCLGDVPFVAGKSTSPSHSVGANVQHVLHLMKHHTKALCNNRVVNDTPLAKSVSAGRPASRSRKPALPKDYSSSQEELSEVLLTLQDEFGQMSFDHQQLSKLVQEAPTIAVREDLERELETLVGKMEAKADQISKVRRHWLQVSYLPVILLL
;
A
#
# COMPACT_ATOMS: atom_id res chain seq x y z
N MET A 1 33.27 -65.59 -14.05
CA MET A 1 33.74 -66.37 -15.21
C MET A 1 34.47 -67.60 -14.69
N ALA A 2 33.77 -68.72 -14.58
CA ALA A 2 34.35 -70.05 -14.37
C ALA A 2 33.68 -70.94 -15.41
N LEU A 3 34.46 -71.40 -16.40
CA LEU A 3 34.01 -72.31 -17.45
C LEU A 3 34.46 -73.71 -17.05
N LEU A 4 33.49 -74.59 -16.77
CA LEU A 4 33.70 -76.02 -16.76
C LEU A 4 33.11 -76.61 -18.04
N TYR A 5 34.01 -77.07 -18.91
CA TYR A 5 33.73 -77.93 -20.04
C TYR A 5 33.10 -79.24 -19.55
N SER A 6 32.01 -79.69 -20.19
CA SER A 6 31.54 -81.06 -20.09
C SER A 6 31.39 -81.63 -21.49
N GLN A 7 32.10 -82.72 -21.71
CA GLN A 7 32.37 -83.42 -22.95
C GLN A 7 31.35 -84.55 -23.08
N GLY A 8 30.57 -84.55 -24.15
CA GLY A 8 29.56 -85.57 -24.45
C GLY A 8 29.99 -86.45 -25.61
N ASP A 9 30.30 -87.70 -25.29
CA ASP A 9 30.89 -88.72 -26.14
C ASP A 9 30.06 -89.13 -27.36
N LEU A 10 30.77 -89.29 -28.47
CA LEU A 10 30.31 -89.78 -29.76
C LEU A 10 30.24 -91.32 -29.73
N CYS A 11 29.07 -91.90 -29.44
CA CYS A 11 28.87 -93.34 -29.53
C CYS A 11 28.82 -93.82 -31.00
N LYS A 12 29.94 -94.40 -31.46
CA LYS A 12 30.01 -95.23 -32.66
C LYS A 12 29.21 -96.51 -32.45
N ALA A 13 28.21 -96.77 -33.30
CA ALA A 13 27.56 -98.08 -33.40
C ALA A 13 28.40 -99.01 -34.32
N PRO A 14 28.66 -100.27 -33.93
CA PRO A 14 29.42 -101.22 -34.74
C PRO A 14 28.53 -101.85 -35.82
N LYS A 15 29.06 -101.96 -37.04
CA LYS A 15 28.50 -102.80 -38.10
C LYS A 15 28.74 -104.26 -37.74
N SER A 16 27.70 -104.97 -37.28
CA SER A 16 27.71 -106.43 -37.15
C SER A 16 27.40 -107.06 -38.52
N ALA A 17 28.45 -107.48 -39.24
CA ALA A 17 28.29 -108.39 -40.36
C ALA A 17 27.98 -109.79 -39.81
N SER A 18 26.75 -110.26 -40.02
CA SER A 18 26.31 -111.62 -39.73
C SER A 18 27.05 -112.61 -40.65
N ALA A 19 28.00 -113.34 -40.08
CA ALA A 19 28.75 -114.41 -40.73
C ALA A 19 28.23 -115.80 -40.31
N THR A 20 26.91 -116.00 -40.26
CA THR A 20 26.29 -117.24 -39.75
C THR A 20 25.54 -118.05 -40.80
N ASP A 21 25.46 -117.60 -42.06
CA ASP A 21 24.57 -118.22 -43.05
C ASP A 21 25.20 -119.35 -43.90
N ARG A 22 26.44 -119.76 -43.63
CA ARG A 22 27.16 -120.79 -44.43
C ARG A 22 27.39 -122.14 -43.75
N LEU A 23 27.05 -122.31 -42.47
CA LEU A 23 27.40 -123.54 -41.72
C LEU A 23 26.21 -124.48 -41.42
N SER A 24 24.98 -124.12 -41.78
CA SER A 24 23.78 -124.92 -41.45
C SER A 24 23.30 -125.87 -42.55
N ALA A 25 23.89 -125.84 -43.75
CA ALA A 25 23.45 -126.70 -44.86
C ALA A 25 24.08 -128.11 -44.86
N ALA A 26 25.16 -128.34 -44.10
CA ALA A 26 25.94 -129.58 -44.15
C ALA A 26 25.53 -130.66 -43.12
N SER A 27 24.54 -130.41 -42.25
CA SER A 27 24.07 -131.39 -41.25
C SER A 27 22.63 -131.88 -41.48
N TYR A 28 22.05 -131.65 -42.65
CA TYR A 28 20.70 -132.12 -42.97
C TYR A 28 20.75 -133.57 -43.48
N LEU A 29 20.35 -134.52 -42.64
CA LEU A 29 20.05 -135.89 -43.05
C LEU A 29 18.60 -135.94 -43.53
N ASP A 30 18.39 -136.41 -44.76
CA ASP A 30 17.05 -136.54 -45.36
C ASP A 30 16.21 -137.54 -44.55
N TYR A 31 14.97 -137.16 -44.20
CA TYR A 31 14.14 -137.95 -43.29
C TYR A 31 13.74 -139.29 -43.95
N PRO A 32 13.86 -140.44 -43.27
CA PRO A 32 13.62 -141.73 -43.90
C PRO A 32 12.19 -141.88 -44.43
N LYS A 33 12.03 -141.99 -45.76
CA LYS A 33 10.72 -142.01 -46.45
C LYS A 33 9.82 -143.20 -46.09
N HIS A 34 10.38 -144.22 -45.41
CA HIS A 34 9.71 -145.49 -45.12
C HIS A 34 9.72 -145.88 -43.64
N LYS A 35 10.27 -145.02 -42.76
CA LYS A 35 10.22 -145.23 -41.31
C LYS A 35 9.46 -144.07 -40.65
N PRO A 36 8.36 -144.33 -39.91
CA PRO A 36 7.59 -143.27 -39.27
C PRO A 36 8.35 -142.60 -38.12
N PHE A 37 9.37 -143.24 -37.55
CA PHE A 37 10.26 -142.68 -36.52
C PHE A 37 11.69 -143.20 -36.72
N ILE A 38 12.69 -142.38 -36.34
CA ILE A 38 14.12 -142.67 -36.53
C ILE A 38 14.56 -143.95 -35.76
N ASN A 39 13.86 -144.30 -34.67
CA ASN A 39 14.23 -145.41 -33.76
C ASN A 39 13.23 -146.60 -33.76
N ALA A 40 12.42 -146.78 -34.81
CA ALA A 40 11.46 -147.89 -34.90
C ALA A 40 11.83 -148.88 -36.02
N ASP A 41 11.77 -150.19 -35.73
CA ASP A 41 12.04 -151.29 -36.68
C ASP A 41 10.82 -151.70 -37.52
N LEU A 42 9.74 -150.92 -37.46
CA LEU A 42 8.53 -151.12 -38.25
C LEU A 42 8.68 -150.51 -39.66
N LEU A 43 8.86 -151.37 -40.67
CA LEU A 43 8.82 -150.99 -42.08
C LEU A 43 7.38 -151.05 -42.61
N ARG A 44 6.85 -149.93 -43.14
CA ARG A 44 5.53 -149.86 -43.78
C ARG A 44 5.65 -150.11 -45.29
N SER A 45 4.62 -150.73 -45.89
CA SER A 45 4.60 -151.15 -47.30
C SER A 45 4.94 -150.00 -48.28
N PRO A 46 5.63 -150.28 -49.42
CA PRO A 46 6.18 -149.25 -50.33
C PRO A 46 5.17 -148.31 -51.02
N GLN A 47 3.87 -148.54 -50.87
CA GLN A 47 2.82 -147.85 -51.64
C GLN A 47 2.25 -146.59 -50.98
N LYS A 48 2.68 -146.21 -49.77
CA LYS A 48 2.24 -144.97 -49.09
C LYS A 48 3.39 -144.29 -48.33
N PRO A 49 3.95 -143.17 -48.82
CA PRO A 49 4.94 -142.40 -48.07
C PRO A 49 4.33 -141.81 -46.80
N VAL A 50 5.10 -141.82 -45.71
CA VAL A 50 4.72 -141.15 -44.46
C VAL A 50 5.05 -139.66 -44.61
N VAL A 51 4.01 -138.81 -44.70
CA VAL A 51 4.18 -137.35 -44.67
C VAL A 51 4.14 -136.90 -43.20
N PRO A 52 5.20 -136.30 -42.66
CA PRO A 52 5.28 -135.94 -41.24
C PRO A 52 4.38 -134.77 -40.82
N TYR A 53 3.65 -134.14 -41.76
CA TYR A 53 2.79 -132.99 -41.49
C TYR A 53 1.40 -133.15 -42.13
N PRO A 54 0.30 -132.78 -41.43
CA PRO A 54 -1.03 -132.72 -42.03
C PRO A 54 -1.11 -131.61 -43.08
N GLU A 55 -1.22 -131.98 -44.36
CA GLU A 55 -1.21 -131.02 -45.49
C GLU A 55 -2.48 -130.12 -45.58
N SER A 56 -3.54 -130.39 -44.80
CA SER A 56 -4.84 -129.72 -44.97
C SER A 56 -4.96 -128.29 -44.42
N ASN A 57 -4.08 -127.82 -43.52
CA ASN A 57 -4.14 -126.46 -42.93
C ASN A 57 -2.89 -125.59 -43.19
N SER A 58 -1.89 -126.12 -43.90
CA SER A 58 -0.63 -125.43 -44.19
C SER A 58 -0.86 -124.07 -44.87
N ARG A 59 -1.78 -124.02 -45.85
CA ARG A 59 -2.15 -122.80 -46.58
C ARG A 59 -2.71 -121.70 -45.67
N ALA A 60 -3.52 -122.05 -44.67
CA ALA A 60 -4.07 -121.10 -43.72
C ALA A 60 -2.97 -120.52 -42.80
N ILE A 61 -2.06 -121.38 -42.32
CA ILE A 61 -0.93 -120.98 -41.49
C ILE A 61 0.02 -120.05 -42.27
N PHE A 62 0.39 -120.42 -43.50
CA PHE A 62 1.21 -119.56 -44.36
C PHE A 62 0.51 -118.23 -44.68
N SER A 63 -0.81 -118.23 -44.90
CA SER A 63 -1.57 -116.99 -45.11
C SER A 63 -1.59 -116.08 -43.87
N ALA A 64 -1.72 -116.66 -42.68
CA ALA A 64 -1.69 -115.92 -41.40
C ALA A 64 -0.29 -115.36 -41.12
N LEU A 65 0.77 -116.15 -41.36
CA LEU A 65 2.15 -115.68 -41.23
C LEU A 65 2.47 -114.58 -42.25
N ARG A 66 2.03 -114.71 -43.50
CA ARG A 66 2.18 -113.65 -44.52
C ARG A 66 1.41 -112.38 -44.14
N ASN A 67 0.19 -112.52 -43.62
CA ASN A 67 -0.59 -111.38 -43.14
C ASN A 67 0.08 -110.69 -41.93
N LEU A 68 0.61 -111.47 -40.98
CA LEU A 68 1.34 -110.95 -39.84
C LEU A 68 2.63 -110.24 -40.26
N GLN A 69 3.41 -110.83 -41.16
CA GLN A 69 4.62 -110.20 -41.72
C GLN A 69 4.29 -108.87 -42.42
N GLU A 70 3.23 -108.84 -43.23
CA GLU A 70 2.78 -107.61 -43.89
C GLU A 70 2.29 -106.56 -42.87
N LYS A 71 1.61 -106.99 -41.81
CA LYS A 71 1.16 -106.09 -40.73
C LYS A 71 2.32 -105.53 -39.92
N ILE A 72 3.33 -106.34 -39.61
CA ILE A 72 4.56 -105.88 -38.95
C ILE A 72 5.26 -104.86 -39.85
N ARG A 73 5.46 -105.18 -41.13
CA ARG A 73 6.08 -104.26 -42.10
C ARG A 73 5.32 -102.92 -42.17
N ARG A 74 3.98 -102.97 -42.18
CA ARG A 74 3.13 -101.76 -42.15
C ARG A 74 3.30 -100.96 -40.87
N LEU A 75 3.27 -101.63 -39.71
CA LEU A 75 3.45 -100.97 -38.42
C LEU A 75 4.85 -100.36 -38.26
N GLU A 76 5.90 -101.02 -38.78
CA GLU A 76 7.26 -100.47 -38.79
C GLU A 76 7.35 -99.20 -39.64
N LEU A 77 6.68 -99.18 -40.81
CA LEU A 77 6.60 -97.99 -41.65
C LEU A 77 5.84 -96.86 -40.95
N GLU A 78 4.68 -97.15 -40.35
CA GLU A 78 3.89 -96.19 -39.58
C GLU A 78 4.68 -95.65 -38.37
N ARG A 79 5.46 -96.49 -37.69
CA ARG A 79 6.34 -96.08 -36.58
C ARG A 79 7.43 -95.12 -37.03
N LEU A 80 8.10 -95.42 -38.15
CA LEU A 80 9.12 -94.54 -38.74
C LEU A 80 8.52 -93.19 -39.15
N GLN A 81 7.33 -93.20 -39.77
CA GLN A 81 6.61 -91.99 -40.13
C GLN A 81 6.20 -91.17 -38.91
N ALA A 82 5.71 -91.82 -37.84
CA ALA A 82 5.35 -91.16 -36.59
C ALA A 82 6.58 -90.54 -35.89
N GLU A 83 7.72 -91.26 -35.88
CA GLU A 83 8.99 -90.73 -35.36
C GLU A 83 9.47 -89.52 -36.15
N GLU A 84 9.36 -89.55 -37.48
CA GLU A 84 9.70 -88.42 -38.34
C GLU A 84 8.78 -87.21 -38.08
N ASN A 85 7.48 -87.44 -37.93
CA ASN A 85 6.51 -86.39 -37.58
C ASN A 85 6.82 -85.77 -36.21
N VAL A 86 7.15 -86.57 -35.19
CA VAL A 86 7.55 -86.05 -33.86
C VAL A 86 8.84 -85.24 -33.96
N LYS A 87 9.83 -85.71 -34.73
CA LYS A 87 11.07 -84.94 -34.98
C LYS A 87 10.79 -83.64 -35.73
N HIS A 88 9.87 -83.64 -36.68
CA HIS A 88 9.43 -82.43 -37.38
C HIS A 88 8.77 -81.44 -36.42
N LEU A 89 7.75 -81.87 -35.67
CA LEU A 89 7.05 -81.04 -34.69
C LEU A 89 7.99 -80.51 -33.61
N SER A 90 8.98 -81.30 -33.19
CA SER A 90 9.99 -80.88 -32.21
C SER A 90 10.87 -79.74 -32.74
N ARG A 91 11.27 -79.79 -34.02
CA ARG A 91 12.03 -78.72 -34.70
C ARG A 91 11.18 -77.46 -34.84
N GLU A 92 9.95 -77.59 -35.35
CA GLU A 92 9.02 -76.46 -35.46
C GLU A 92 8.77 -75.81 -34.09
N THR A 93 8.53 -76.60 -33.04
CA THR A 93 8.32 -76.09 -31.67
C THR A 93 9.56 -75.34 -31.16
N ALA A 94 10.76 -75.86 -31.44
CA ALA A 94 12.00 -75.19 -31.08
C ALA A 94 12.18 -73.87 -31.85
N ASP A 95 11.84 -73.84 -33.14
CA ASP A 95 11.91 -72.65 -33.98
C ASP A 95 10.89 -71.59 -33.53
N TYR A 96 9.63 -71.97 -33.25
CA TYR A 96 8.63 -71.06 -32.68
C TYR A 96 9.07 -70.48 -31.33
N LYS A 97 9.62 -71.32 -30.46
CA LYS A 97 10.16 -70.86 -29.16
C LYS A 97 11.31 -69.87 -29.36
N LYS A 98 12.19 -70.11 -30.33
CA LYS A 98 13.31 -69.22 -30.67
C LYS A 98 12.79 -67.87 -31.15
N VAL A 99 11.89 -67.85 -32.15
CA VAL A 99 11.31 -66.61 -32.68
C VAL A 99 10.59 -65.81 -31.59
N LEU A 100 9.82 -66.48 -30.73
CA LEU A 100 9.14 -65.83 -29.61
C LEU A 100 10.15 -65.22 -28.61
N SER A 101 11.23 -65.94 -28.30
CA SER A 101 12.29 -65.43 -27.42
C SER A 101 13.02 -64.22 -28.01
N GLU A 102 13.30 -64.22 -29.32
CA GLU A 102 13.92 -63.11 -30.02
C GLU A 102 13.01 -61.89 -30.05
N GLN A 103 11.70 -62.08 -30.28
CA GLN A 103 10.72 -61.00 -30.23
C GLN A 103 10.63 -60.38 -28.82
N MET A 104 10.65 -61.20 -27.77
CA MET A 104 10.64 -60.71 -26.39
C MET A 104 11.92 -59.92 -26.06
N GLN A 105 13.09 -60.40 -26.48
CA GLN A 105 14.35 -59.69 -26.30
C GLN A 105 14.39 -58.37 -27.10
N HIS A 106 13.82 -58.33 -28.30
CA HIS A 106 13.73 -57.11 -29.08
C HIS A 106 12.83 -56.08 -28.39
N ARG A 107 11.64 -56.49 -27.92
CA ARG A 107 10.72 -55.63 -27.17
C ARG A 107 11.35 -55.06 -25.90
N GLU A 108 12.11 -55.87 -25.15
CA GLU A 108 12.81 -55.37 -23.97
C GLU A 108 13.92 -54.38 -24.35
N ARG A 109 14.69 -54.64 -25.40
CA ARG A 109 15.69 -53.68 -25.91
C ARG A 109 15.05 -52.35 -26.28
N ASP A 110 13.98 -52.38 -27.08
CA ASP A 110 13.26 -51.18 -27.50
C ASP A 110 12.71 -50.41 -26.29
N ARG A 111 12.17 -51.13 -25.29
CA ARG A 111 11.69 -50.51 -24.03
C ARG A 111 12.82 -49.84 -23.26
N THR A 112 14.00 -50.48 -23.16
CA THR A 112 15.15 -49.87 -22.49
C THR A 112 15.71 -48.67 -23.26
N GLU A 113 15.71 -48.70 -24.59
CA GLU A 113 16.13 -47.57 -25.43
C GLU A 113 15.17 -46.39 -25.28
N VAL A 114 13.87 -46.64 -25.28
CA VAL A 114 12.85 -45.60 -25.02
C VAL A 114 13.02 -45.00 -23.63
N SER A 115 13.27 -45.83 -22.61
CA SER A 115 13.53 -45.35 -21.25
C SER A 115 14.77 -44.44 -21.17
N LYS A 116 15.87 -44.84 -21.82
CA LYS A 116 17.09 -44.02 -21.91
C LYS A 116 16.83 -42.69 -22.60
N LYS A 117 16.16 -42.70 -23.75
CA LYS A 117 15.78 -41.48 -24.48
C LYS A 117 14.89 -40.58 -23.62
N ASN A 118 13.92 -41.14 -22.91
CA ASN A 118 13.07 -40.38 -21.99
C ASN A 118 13.88 -39.76 -20.84
N GLN A 119 14.86 -40.48 -20.29
CA GLN A 119 15.74 -39.96 -19.25
C GLN A 119 16.65 -38.83 -19.78
N GLU A 120 17.19 -38.97 -20.98
CA GLU A 120 17.96 -37.92 -21.67
C GLU A 120 17.09 -36.67 -21.91
N LEU A 121 15.87 -36.84 -22.43
CA LEU A 121 14.92 -35.74 -22.62
C LEU A 121 14.57 -35.06 -21.29
N ALA A 122 14.34 -35.82 -20.22
CA ALA A 122 14.09 -35.26 -18.89
C ALA A 122 15.30 -34.45 -18.38
N SER A 123 16.52 -34.92 -18.62
CA SER A 123 17.73 -34.17 -18.26
C SER A 123 17.89 -32.87 -19.07
N GLN A 124 17.53 -32.89 -20.36
CA GLN A 124 17.53 -31.70 -21.22
C GLN A 124 16.47 -30.69 -20.79
N LEU A 125 15.27 -31.15 -20.42
CA LEU A 125 14.22 -30.30 -19.87
C LEU A 125 14.68 -29.64 -18.56
N ALA A 126 15.22 -30.41 -17.62
CA ALA A 126 15.73 -29.86 -16.36
C ALA A 126 16.88 -28.85 -16.58
N ALA A 127 17.77 -29.12 -17.54
CA ALA A 127 18.82 -28.18 -17.91
C ALA A 127 18.24 -26.89 -18.52
N ALA A 128 17.23 -27.00 -19.40
CA ALA A 128 16.55 -25.85 -19.97
C ALA A 128 15.82 -25.03 -18.90
N GLU A 129 15.10 -25.67 -17.99
CA GLU A 129 14.44 -25.03 -16.85
C GLU A 129 15.43 -24.25 -15.98
N SER A 130 16.59 -24.84 -15.69
CA SER A 130 17.65 -24.15 -14.92
C SER A 130 18.16 -22.89 -15.63
N ARG A 131 18.30 -22.95 -16.96
CA ARG A 131 18.71 -21.80 -17.78
C ARG A 131 17.64 -20.70 -17.78
N TYR A 132 16.37 -21.07 -17.90
CA TYR A 132 15.26 -20.11 -17.82
C TYR A 132 15.16 -19.48 -16.44
N SER A 133 15.31 -20.26 -15.36
CA SER A 133 15.32 -19.74 -13.99
C SER A 133 16.44 -18.71 -13.77
N LEU A 134 17.63 -18.94 -14.34
CA LEU A 134 18.73 -17.98 -14.27
C LEU A 134 18.40 -16.69 -15.03
N LEU A 135 17.84 -16.81 -16.23
CA LEU A 135 17.45 -15.65 -17.04
C LEU A 135 16.36 -14.83 -16.35
N GLU A 136 15.40 -15.49 -15.71
CA GLU A 136 14.34 -14.85 -14.95
C GLU A 136 14.91 -14.03 -13.77
N LYS A 137 15.87 -14.60 -13.02
CA LYS A 137 16.59 -13.87 -11.97
C LYS A 137 17.35 -12.66 -12.50
N GLN A 138 17.97 -12.78 -13.69
CA GLN A 138 18.65 -11.64 -14.33
C GLN A 138 17.67 -10.55 -14.74
N LEU A 139 16.51 -10.90 -15.31
CA LEU A 139 15.47 -9.95 -15.66
C LEU A 139 14.89 -9.26 -14.42
N ASP A 140 14.71 -9.98 -13.32
CA ASP A 140 14.28 -9.39 -12.05
C ASP A 140 15.32 -8.42 -11.48
N TYR A 141 16.60 -8.77 -11.58
CA TYR A 141 17.67 -7.85 -11.20
C TYR A 141 17.65 -6.58 -12.06
N MET A 142 17.52 -6.71 -13.38
CA MET A 142 17.41 -5.56 -14.28
C MET A 142 16.16 -4.71 -13.98
N ARG A 143 15.00 -5.32 -13.71
CA ARG A 143 13.79 -4.60 -13.29
C ARG A 143 14.04 -3.80 -12.02
N LYS A 144 14.68 -4.38 -11.01
CA LYS A 144 15.02 -3.68 -9.76
C LYS A 144 16.00 -2.52 -9.98
N MET A 145 16.99 -2.69 -10.85
CA MET A 145 17.94 -1.64 -11.23
C MET A 145 17.23 -0.49 -11.95
N ILE A 146 16.31 -0.78 -12.86
CA ILE A 146 15.51 0.24 -13.56
C ILE A 146 14.63 0.99 -12.54
N GLN A 147 13.91 0.28 -11.68
CA GLN A 147 13.10 0.89 -10.63
C GLN A 147 13.95 1.74 -9.66
N HIS A 148 15.19 1.34 -9.39
CA HIS A 148 16.12 2.15 -8.59
C HIS A 148 16.49 3.44 -9.32
N ALA A 149 16.92 3.34 -10.57
CA ALA A 149 17.27 4.49 -11.39
C ALA A 149 16.09 5.45 -11.59
N GLU A 150 14.87 4.92 -11.77
CA GLU A 150 13.64 5.71 -11.85
C GLU A 150 13.36 6.44 -10.53
N ARG A 151 13.48 5.77 -9.38
CA ARG A 151 13.34 6.41 -8.06
C ARG A 151 14.40 7.48 -7.81
N GLU A 152 15.65 7.24 -8.21
CA GLU A 152 16.70 8.26 -8.11
C GLU A 152 16.40 9.46 -9.00
N LYS A 153 15.94 9.23 -10.24
CA LYS A 153 15.51 10.29 -11.15
C LYS A 153 14.36 11.10 -10.57
N THR A 154 13.32 10.47 -10.02
CA THR A 154 12.20 11.19 -9.40
C THR A 154 12.66 11.98 -8.18
N GLN A 155 13.51 11.41 -7.33
CA GLN A 155 14.08 12.12 -6.19
C GLN A 155 14.92 13.33 -6.59
N LEU A 156 15.70 13.24 -7.67
CA LEU A 156 16.48 14.37 -8.19
C LEU A 156 15.57 15.47 -8.75
N LEU A 157 14.52 15.09 -9.48
CA LEU A 157 13.52 16.03 -9.99
C LEU A 157 12.77 16.73 -8.84
N GLU A 158 12.31 15.99 -7.82
CA GLU A 158 11.66 16.57 -6.65
C GLU A 158 12.58 17.53 -5.89
N LYS A 159 13.88 17.20 -5.75
CA LYS A 159 14.88 18.11 -5.18
C LYS A 159 15.05 19.37 -6.02
N GLN A 160 15.10 19.26 -7.34
CA GLN A 160 15.17 20.41 -8.23
C GLN A 160 13.93 21.30 -8.09
N ASP A 161 12.73 20.72 -8.11
CA ASP A 161 11.47 21.44 -7.92
C ASP A 161 11.40 22.14 -6.55
N SER A 162 11.92 21.49 -5.51
CA SER A 162 11.99 22.06 -4.16
C SER A 162 12.93 23.27 -4.12
N LEU A 163 14.11 23.16 -4.72
CA LEU A 163 15.06 24.27 -4.84
C LEU A 163 14.50 25.43 -5.68
N GLU A 164 13.73 25.15 -6.74
CA GLU A 164 13.07 26.20 -7.52
C GLU A 164 11.97 26.90 -6.73
N ARG A 165 11.17 26.17 -5.95
CA ARG A 165 10.20 26.78 -5.02
C ARG A 165 10.87 27.63 -3.95
N GLU A 166 11.94 27.12 -3.34
CA GLU A 166 12.73 27.92 -2.38
C GLU A 166 13.30 29.18 -3.04
N ARG A 167 13.80 29.10 -4.28
CA ARG A 167 14.29 30.27 -5.02
C ARG A 167 13.18 31.31 -5.24
N LEU A 168 11.97 30.87 -5.57
CA LEU A 168 10.81 31.75 -5.72
C LEU A 168 10.42 32.39 -4.38
N ASP A 169 10.37 31.61 -3.30
CA ASP A 169 10.09 32.13 -1.95
C ASP A 169 11.17 33.11 -1.48
N GLN A 170 12.44 32.84 -1.78
CA GLN A 170 13.57 33.70 -1.48
C GLN A 170 13.46 35.03 -2.24
N SER A 171 13.03 35.01 -3.51
CA SER A 171 12.75 36.24 -4.27
C SER A 171 11.59 37.06 -3.69
N HIS A 172 10.55 36.39 -3.18
CA HIS A 172 9.43 37.05 -2.49
C HIS A 172 9.86 37.69 -1.16
N VAL A 173 10.72 37.00 -0.39
CA VAL A 173 11.34 37.58 0.82
C VAL A 173 12.18 38.80 0.46
N GLN A 174 12.94 38.74 -0.65
CA GLN A 174 13.78 39.85 -1.10
C GLN A 174 12.97 41.09 -1.49
N LEU A 175 11.85 40.92 -2.21
CA LEU A 175 10.91 42.02 -2.51
C LEU A 175 10.28 42.62 -1.23
N LYS A 176 9.95 41.79 -0.23
CA LYS A 176 9.44 42.29 1.05
C LYS A 176 10.49 43.10 1.80
N LEU A 177 11.76 42.69 1.78
CA LEU A 177 12.86 43.42 2.39
C LEU A 177 13.07 44.77 1.70
N GLU A 178 13.04 44.84 0.37
CA GLU A 178 13.13 46.10 -0.37
C GLU A 178 11.98 47.06 -0.03
N LYS A 179 10.76 46.54 0.13
CA LYS A 179 9.62 47.34 0.58
C LYS A 179 9.82 47.88 2.00
N LEU A 180 10.41 47.10 2.90
CA LEU A 180 10.73 47.57 4.25
C LEU A 180 11.80 48.67 4.23
N ASP A 181 12.85 48.54 3.42
CA ASP A 181 13.89 49.56 3.25
C ASP A 181 13.30 50.89 2.73
N MET A 182 12.36 50.83 1.77
CA MET A 182 11.63 52.02 1.32
C MET A 182 10.82 52.68 2.45
N LEU A 183 10.13 51.88 3.27
CA LEU A 183 9.36 52.39 4.40
C LEU A 183 10.26 52.99 5.48
N GLU A 184 11.42 52.41 5.73
CA GLU A 184 12.40 52.95 6.68
C GLU A 184 12.95 54.31 6.22
N LYS A 185 13.22 54.46 4.91
CA LYS A 185 13.60 55.76 4.31
C LYS A 185 12.50 56.81 4.44
N GLU A 186 11.24 56.44 4.17
CA GLU A 186 10.12 57.37 4.33
C GLU A 186 9.86 57.72 5.80
N TYR A 187 10.01 56.76 6.71
CA TYR A 187 9.94 57.01 8.15
C TYR A 187 11.00 58.01 8.58
N ALA A 188 12.27 57.80 8.19
CA ALA A 188 13.36 58.73 8.48
C ALA A 188 13.09 60.14 7.92
N ARG A 189 12.63 60.24 6.67
CA ARG A 189 12.23 61.51 6.04
C ARG A 189 11.13 62.20 6.86
N LEU A 190 10.09 61.46 7.24
CA LEU A 190 8.99 62.00 8.03
C LEU A 190 9.46 62.46 9.41
N THR A 191 10.34 61.71 10.08
CA THR A 191 10.94 62.12 11.36
C THR A 191 11.75 63.41 11.23
N THR A 192 12.54 63.58 10.16
CA THR A 192 13.25 64.85 9.93
C THR A 192 12.29 66.01 9.73
N MET A 193 11.22 65.80 8.96
CA MET A 193 10.20 66.82 8.71
C MET A 193 9.42 67.17 9.99
N GLN A 194 9.09 66.18 10.81
CA GLN A 194 8.48 66.37 12.12
C GLN A 194 9.39 67.19 13.03
N SER A 195 10.69 66.85 13.12
CA SER A 195 11.65 67.61 13.93
C SER A 195 11.76 69.08 13.48
N ILE A 196 11.75 69.33 12.18
CA ILE A 196 11.75 70.70 11.63
C ILE A 196 10.47 71.43 12.01
N ALA A 197 9.30 70.77 11.88
CA ALA A 197 8.03 71.35 12.27
C ALA A 197 8.00 71.68 13.77
N GLU A 198 8.45 70.77 14.63
CA GLU A 198 8.53 70.99 16.07
C GLU A 198 9.45 72.17 16.45
N LYS A 199 10.60 72.30 15.79
CA LYS A 199 11.48 73.48 15.99
C LYS A 199 10.79 74.78 15.61
N LYS A 200 10.08 74.81 14.47
CA LYS A 200 9.32 75.98 14.02
C LYS A 200 8.17 76.32 14.97
N MET A 201 7.46 75.32 15.51
CA MET A 201 6.41 75.56 16.50
C MET A 201 6.98 76.23 17.76
N LYS A 202 8.11 75.74 18.28
CA LYS A 202 8.76 76.35 19.46
C LYS A 202 9.20 77.79 19.21
N GLU A 203 9.71 78.09 18.01
CA GLU A 203 10.08 79.45 17.63
C GLU A 203 8.85 80.38 17.56
N LEU A 204 7.75 79.88 17.01
CA LEU A 204 6.49 80.63 16.95
C LEU A 204 5.87 80.83 18.33
N GLU A 205 5.94 79.84 19.21
CA GLU A 205 5.49 79.95 20.61
C GLU A 205 6.28 81.02 21.36
N LEU A 206 7.60 81.09 21.17
CA LEU A 206 8.43 82.13 21.78
C LEU A 206 8.05 83.53 21.27
N LYS A 207 7.91 83.71 19.95
CA LYS A 207 7.49 85.00 19.37
C LYS A 207 6.09 85.41 19.84
N LEU A 208 5.19 84.45 20.02
CA LEU A 208 3.85 84.71 20.55
C LEU A 208 3.92 85.23 21.99
N GLN A 209 4.74 84.63 22.85
CA GLN A 209 4.93 85.12 24.22
C GLN A 209 5.53 86.53 24.25
N GLU A 210 6.52 86.83 23.42
CA GLU A 210 7.10 88.17 23.30
C GLU A 210 6.06 89.21 22.87
N GLU A 211 5.25 88.91 21.86
CA GLU A 211 4.13 89.76 21.43
C GLU A 211 3.08 89.94 22.54
N GLU A 212 2.75 88.88 23.28
CA GLU A 212 1.84 88.98 24.42
C GLU A 212 2.40 89.89 25.53
N HIS A 213 3.71 89.80 25.81
CA HIS A 213 4.38 90.69 26.75
C HIS A 213 4.39 92.15 26.26
N ALA A 214 4.67 92.38 24.98
CA ALA A 214 4.61 93.71 24.37
C ALA A 214 3.19 94.30 24.45
N ARG A 215 2.15 93.50 24.16
CA ARG A 215 0.75 93.91 24.30
C ARG A 215 0.37 94.25 25.74
N LYS A 216 0.83 93.48 26.72
CA LYS A 216 0.63 93.78 28.15
C LYS A 216 1.27 95.11 28.53
N LEU A 217 2.52 95.36 28.11
CA LEU A 217 3.21 96.62 28.40
C LEU A 217 2.48 97.83 27.79
N VAL A 218 2.01 97.71 26.55
CA VAL A 218 1.19 98.75 25.90
C VAL A 218 -0.12 98.97 26.65
N GLN A 219 -0.78 97.89 27.08
CA GLN A 219 -2.01 97.97 27.87
C GLN A 219 -1.78 98.67 29.23
N GLU A 220 -0.68 98.36 29.92
CA GLU A 220 -0.28 99.03 31.17
C GLU A 220 0.00 100.52 30.95
N LYS A 221 0.74 100.87 29.88
CA LYS A 221 1.00 102.28 29.52
C LYS A 221 -0.28 103.04 29.17
N ALA A 222 -1.20 102.40 28.46
CA ALA A 222 -2.51 102.97 28.17
C ALA A 222 -3.34 103.20 29.46
N ALA A 223 -3.30 102.25 30.40
CA ALA A 223 -3.97 102.37 31.70
C ALA A 223 -3.34 103.45 32.60
N GLU A 224 -2.01 103.57 32.59
CA GLU A 224 -1.27 104.64 33.27
C GLU A 224 -1.66 106.01 32.72
N LEU A 225 -1.69 106.16 31.39
CA LEU A 225 -2.16 107.40 30.73
C LEU A 225 -3.63 107.70 31.06
N GLN A 226 -4.51 106.70 31.05
CA GLN A 226 -5.91 106.90 31.42
C GLN A 226 -6.04 107.36 32.87
N THR A 227 -5.30 106.75 33.80
CA THR A 227 -5.27 107.17 35.21
C THR A 227 -4.70 108.58 35.34
N GLY A 228 -3.63 108.91 34.61
CA GLY A 228 -3.02 110.24 34.57
C GLY A 228 -3.95 111.33 33.99
N LEU A 229 -4.80 110.98 33.03
CA LEU A 229 -5.85 111.88 32.52
C LEU A 229 -6.98 112.05 33.53
N GLU A 230 -7.38 111.00 34.24
CA GLU A 230 -8.41 111.09 35.29
C GLU A 230 -7.93 111.92 36.49
N THR A 231 -6.66 111.78 36.90
CA THR A 231 -6.07 112.64 37.95
C THR A 231 -5.95 114.09 37.48
N ASN A 232 -5.48 114.34 36.26
CA ASN A 232 -5.49 115.70 35.69
C ASN A 232 -6.89 116.30 35.63
N ARG A 233 -7.90 115.51 35.24
CA ARG A 233 -9.30 115.94 35.26
C ARG A 233 -9.74 116.33 36.68
N LEU A 234 -9.41 115.52 37.68
CA LEU A 234 -9.72 115.82 39.09
C LEU A 234 -9.00 117.09 39.58
N LEU A 235 -7.74 117.30 39.20
CA LEU A 235 -6.96 118.51 39.50
C LEU A 235 -7.56 119.77 38.87
N ILE A 236 -7.92 119.73 37.58
CA ILE A 236 -8.60 120.84 36.89
C ILE A 236 -9.95 121.13 37.57
N GLN A 237 -10.68 120.08 37.97
CA GLN A 237 -11.94 120.22 38.70
C GLN A 237 -11.74 120.81 40.11
N ALA A 238 -10.60 120.57 40.76
CA ALA A 238 -10.25 121.18 42.05
C ALA A 238 -9.75 122.63 41.92
N ALA A 239 -9.09 122.99 40.81
CA ALA A 239 -8.61 124.34 40.52
C ALA A 239 -9.69 125.29 39.98
N SER A 240 -10.87 124.77 39.62
CA SER A 240 -12.00 125.56 39.14
C SER A 240 -13.29 125.19 39.89
N PRO A 241 -13.67 125.92 40.96
CA PRO A 241 -14.89 125.64 41.70
C PRO A 241 -16.08 126.30 41.02
N LEU A 242 -16.43 125.86 39.81
CA LEU A 242 -17.81 125.94 39.34
C LEU A 242 -18.02 125.03 38.14
N LEU A 243 -19.16 124.33 38.17
CA LEU A 243 -19.77 123.54 37.10
C LEU A 243 -19.43 122.04 37.08
N SER A 244 -20.16 121.33 37.95
CA SER A 244 -20.53 119.93 37.76
C SER A 244 -21.32 119.73 36.44
N PRO A 245 -20.97 118.75 35.59
CA PRO A 245 -21.89 118.27 34.57
C PRO A 245 -22.71 117.09 35.09
N LYS A 246 -24.02 117.34 35.09
CA LYS A 246 -25.16 116.46 35.39
C LYS A 246 -25.01 115.01 34.91
N ALA A 247 -25.39 114.11 35.80
CA ALA A 247 -25.75 112.73 35.52
C ALA A 247 -26.90 112.64 34.50
N ARG A 248 -26.70 111.85 33.43
CA ARG A 248 -27.78 111.28 32.62
C ARG A 248 -27.75 109.76 32.78
N LYS A 249 -28.81 109.21 33.37
CA LYS A 249 -29.09 107.76 33.37
C LYS A 249 -29.70 107.37 32.01
N PRO A 250 -29.49 106.12 31.57
CA PRO A 250 -30.66 105.30 31.30
C PRO A 250 -30.59 103.91 31.98
N ARG A 251 -31.73 103.59 32.58
CA ARG A 251 -32.46 102.30 32.64
C ARG A 251 -31.73 100.99 32.99
N LYS A 252 -32.15 100.46 34.14
CA LYS A 252 -32.19 99.04 34.54
C LYS A 252 -32.77 98.13 33.44
N LYS A 253 -32.08 97.01 33.16
CA LYS A 253 -32.63 95.64 33.10
C LYS A 253 -31.56 94.69 33.66
N THR A 254 -31.69 94.32 34.93
CA THR A 254 -32.11 92.99 35.42
C THR A 254 -30.95 92.00 35.49
N LYS A 255 -30.52 91.72 36.72
CA LYS A 255 -29.70 90.56 37.07
C LYS A 255 -30.58 89.31 37.20
N GLN A 256 -29.93 88.16 37.02
CA GLN A 256 -30.28 86.78 37.43
C GLN A 256 -31.18 85.95 36.49
N PRO A 257 -31.13 84.58 36.52
CA PRO A 257 -30.22 83.68 37.24
C PRO A 257 -29.60 82.55 36.38
N GLU A 258 -28.68 81.80 37.00
CA GLU A 258 -28.43 80.40 36.68
C GLU A 258 -29.74 79.60 36.56
N LYS A 259 -29.84 78.76 35.53
CA LYS A 259 -30.75 77.60 35.53
C LYS A 259 -29.92 76.33 35.45
N LYS A 260 -29.61 75.76 36.62
CA LYS A 260 -29.65 74.30 36.75
C LYS A 260 -31.12 73.89 36.56
N CYS A 261 -31.39 73.18 35.47
CA CYS A 261 -32.49 72.24 35.41
C CYS A 261 -31.87 70.85 35.30
N SER A 262 -31.66 70.24 36.45
CA SER A 262 -31.76 68.79 36.60
C SER A 262 -33.21 68.42 36.30
N LEU A 263 -33.44 67.65 35.25
CA LEU A 263 -34.50 66.64 35.17
C LEU A 263 -34.06 65.61 34.13
N THR A 264 -33.44 64.57 34.67
CA THR A 264 -33.68 63.18 34.30
C THR A 264 -34.84 62.98 33.32
N SER A 265 -34.55 62.79 32.04
CA SER A 265 -35.36 61.91 31.20
C SER A 265 -34.58 60.62 31.07
N HIS A 266 -35.12 59.59 31.70
CA HIS A 266 -34.60 58.24 31.69
C HIS A 266 -34.25 57.77 30.29
N LEU A 267 -33.09 57.15 30.21
CA LEU A 267 -32.60 56.30 29.14
C LEU A 267 -33.70 55.31 28.72
N THR A 268 -34.08 55.33 27.45
CA THR A 268 -34.25 54.08 26.72
C THR A 268 -32.98 53.89 25.91
N THR A 269 -32.04 53.11 26.46
CA THR A 269 -30.78 52.73 25.84
C THR A 269 -31.09 51.88 24.61
N GLN A 270 -31.32 52.53 23.47
CA GLN A 270 -31.22 51.89 22.17
C GLN A 270 -29.73 51.60 21.92
N PRO A 271 -29.34 50.38 21.50
CA PRO A 271 -27.94 50.01 21.37
C PRO A 271 -27.24 50.67 20.17
N HIS A 272 -27.98 51.50 19.40
CA HIS A 272 -27.48 52.17 18.20
C HIS A 272 -27.89 53.64 18.17
N TYR A 273 -26.94 54.51 17.81
CA TYR A 273 -27.19 55.93 17.59
C TYR A 273 -28.05 56.11 16.34
N ARG A 274 -29.24 56.67 16.50
CA ARG A 274 -30.14 57.06 15.41
C ARG A 274 -30.00 58.56 15.21
N LEU A 275 -29.46 58.97 14.06
CA LEU A 275 -29.36 60.40 13.71
C LEU A 275 -30.75 61.05 13.70
N CYS A 276 -30.98 62.01 14.58
CA CYS A 276 -32.14 62.89 14.55
C CYS A 276 -31.83 64.10 13.68
N LEU A 277 -32.67 64.41 12.69
CA LEU A 277 -32.46 65.56 11.79
C LEU A 277 -32.49 66.92 12.52
N GLY A 278 -32.99 66.96 13.77
CA GLY A 278 -32.92 68.14 14.65
C GLY A 278 -31.55 68.40 15.26
N ASP A 279 -30.65 67.41 15.26
CA ASP A 279 -29.28 67.54 15.81
C ASP A 279 -28.27 67.97 14.73
N VAL A 280 -28.71 68.08 13.47
CA VAL A 280 -27.85 68.42 12.34
C VAL A 280 -27.85 69.94 12.16
N PRO A 281 -26.71 70.64 12.31
CA PRO A 281 -26.66 72.08 12.12
C PRO A 281 -27.03 72.44 10.68
N PHE A 282 -27.88 73.47 10.50
CA PHE A 282 -28.17 73.97 9.16
C PHE A 282 -26.89 74.60 8.59
N VAL A 283 -26.46 74.16 7.41
CA VAL A 283 -25.29 74.71 6.71
C VAL A 283 -25.79 75.45 5.48
N ALA A 284 -25.80 76.78 5.54
CA ALA A 284 -26.07 77.66 4.40
C ALA A 284 -24.74 78.18 3.84
N GLY A 285 -24.23 77.56 2.78
CA GLY A 285 -23.02 78.00 2.09
C GLY A 285 -23.00 77.56 0.62
N LYS A 286 -22.65 78.47 -0.28
CA LYS A 286 -22.41 78.16 -1.70
C LYS A 286 -20.90 77.98 -1.90
N SER A 287 -20.47 76.81 -2.39
CA SER A 287 -19.08 76.57 -2.78
C SER A 287 -18.76 77.35 -4.05
N THR A 288 -17.64 78.08 -4.07
CA THR A 288 -17.16 78.85 -5.23
C THR A 288 -16.20 78.06 -6.13
N SER A 289 -16.15 76.72 -5.99
CA SER A 289 -15.28 75.85 -6.82
C SER A 289 -16.07 74.69 -7.47
N PRO A 290 -15.84 74.35 -8.75
CA PRO A 290 -16.65 73.37 -9.49
C PRO A 290 -16.61 71.93 -8.97
N SER A 291 -15.64 71.55 -8.13
CA SER A 291 -15.37 70.13 -7.84
C SER A 291 -15.88 69.62 -6.48
N HIS A 292 -16.38 70.47 -5.58
CA HIS A 292 -16.83 70.01 -4.26
C HIS A 292 -18.05 70.80 -3.76
N SER A 293 -19.25 70.24 -3.96
CA SER A 293 -20.47 70.74 -3.29
C SER A 293 -20.48 70.24 -1.85
N VAL A 294 -20.30 71.16 -0.89
CA VAL A 294 -20.35 70.87 0.56
C VAL A 294 -21.67 70.20 0.94
N GLY A 295 -22.78 70.61 0.31
CA GLY A 295 -24.09 69.98 0.48
C GLY A 295 -24.12 68.52 0.02
N ALA A 296 -23.48 68.18 -1.10
CA ALA A 296 -23.40 66.80 -1.59
C ALA A 296 -22.54 65.91 -0.69
N ASN A 297 -21.45 66.45 -0.12
CA ASN A 297 -20.57 65.72 0.79
C ASN A 297 -21.28 65.44 2.14
N VAL A 298 -22.00 66.42 2.68
CA VAL A 298 -22.82 66.23 3.89
C VAL A 298 -23.97 65.26 3.62
N GLN A 299 -24.64 65.35 2.48
CA GLN A 299 -25.69 64.40 2.11
C GLN A 299 -25.14 62.97 1.91
N HIS A 300 -23.95 62.81 1.35
CA HIS A 300 -23.29 61.51 1.21
C HIS A 300 -22.91 60.91 2.56
N VAL A 301 -22.34 61.71 3.46
CA VAL A 301 -22.03 61.30 4.84
C VAL A 301 -23.30 60.95 5.62
N LEU A 302 -24.35 61.77 5.50
CA LEU A 302 -25.66 61.47 6.10
C LEU A 302 -26.30 60.20 5.50
N HIS A 303 -26.14 59.97 4.20
CA HIS A 303 -26.58 58.75 3.54
C HIS A 303 -25.84 57.51 4.08
N LEU A 304 -24.50 57.58 4.21
CA LEU A 304 -23.68 56.53 4.82
C LEU A 304 -24.09 56.26 6.28
N MET A 305 -24.31 57.31 7.07
CA MET A 305 -24.75 57.18 8.46
C MET A 305 -26.21 56.70 8.58
N LYS A 306 -27.06 56.95 7.58
CA LYS A 306 -28.44 56.46 7.51
C LYS A 306 -28.53 54.99 7.08
N HIS A 307 -27.62 54.52 6.22
CA HIS A 307 -27.61 53.17 5.64
C HIS A 307 -26.63 52.19 6.29
N HIS A 308 -26.38 52.35 7.59
CA HIS A 308 -25.43 51.54 8.37
C HIS A 308 -25.35 50.04 7.98
N THR A 309 -24.14 49.55 7.68
CA THR A 309 -23.88 48.13 7.38
C THR A 309 -23.61 47.36 8.68
N LYS A 310 -24.47 46.39 9.03
CA LYS A 310 -24.37 45.60 10.27
C LYS A 310 -23.05 44.83 10.45
N ALA A 311 -22.28 44.62 9.38
CA ALA A 311 -20.97 43.95 9.40
C ALA A 311 -19.84 44.77 10.06
N LEU A 312 -20.04 46.08 10.29
CA LEU A 312 -19.02 46.97 10.86
C LEU A 312 -19.25 47.29 12.35
N CYS A 313 -20.27 46.72 12.97
CA CYS A 313 -20.53 46.88 14.40
C CYS A 313 -19.80 45.82 15.24
N ASN A 314 -19.38 46.22 16.45
CA ASN A 314 -18.68 45.37 17.39
C ASN A 314 -19.64 44.25 17.91
N ASN A 315 -19.19 42.98 17.94
CA ASN A 315 -20.01 41.79 18.28
C ASN A 315 -20.72 41.87 19.65
N ARG A 316 -20.28 42.76 20.55
CA ARG A 316 -20.91 43.00 21.86
C ARG A 316 -22.28 43.70 21.79
N VAL A 317 -22.66 44.23 20.63
CA VAL A 317 -23.89 45.02 20.45
C VAL A 317 -24.97 44.27 19.66
N VAL A 318 -24.65 43.12 19.06
CA VAL A 318 -25.57 42.34 18.21
C VAL A 318 -26.35 41.28 19.00
N ASN A 319 -25.92 40.96 20.21
CA ASN A 319 -26.63 40.01 21.07
C ASN A 319 -27.56 40.79 22.00
N ASP A 320 -28.85 40.84 21.65
CA ASP A 320 -29.92 41.23 22.56
C ASP A 320 -29.97 40.23 23.71
N THR A 321 -29.43 40.59 24.87
CA THR A 321 -29.72 39.88 26.12
C THR A 321 -29.85 40.91 27.24
N PRO A 322 -31.05 41.10 27.82
CA PRO A 322 -31.26 42.13 28.82
C PRO A 322 -30.56 41.77 30.13
N LEU A 323 -29.84 42.75 30.67
CA LEU A 323 -29.02 42.68 31.87
C LEU A 323 -29.90 42.70 33.14
N ALA A 324 -29.91 41.60 33.89
CA ALA A 324 -30.18 41.60 35.32
C ALA A 324 -28.93 41.10 36.07
N LYS A 325 -28.43 41.93 37.00
CA LYS A 325 -27.36 41.64 37.98
C LYS A 325 -27.81 40.45 38.86
N SER A 326 -27.00 39.56 39.43
CA SER A 326 -25.74 39.76 40.18
C SER A 326 -25.13 38.41 40.60
N VAL A 327 -23.79 38.34 40.62
CA VAL A 327 -22.89 37.70 41.62
C VAL A 327 -23.13 36.22 42.02
N SER A 328 -22.20 35.35 41.64
CA SER A 328 -21.35 34.49 42.52
C SER A 328 -20.82 33.23 41.81
N ALA A 329 -19.73 32.70 42.34
CA ALA A 329 -18.86 31.66 41.79
C ALA A 329 -19.48 30.26 41.67
N GLY A 330 -18.87 29.41 40.83
CA GLY A 330 -18.93 27.95 40.95
C GLY A 330 -19.57 27.20 39.78
N ARG A 331 -18.74 26.46 39.01
CA ARG A 331 -19.15 25.17 38.41
C ARG A 331 -19.22 24.11 39.56
N PRO A 332 -19.80 22.88 39.39
CA PRO A 332 -20.30 22.23 38.18
C PRO A 332 -21.65 21.44 38.31
N ALA A 333 -22.07 20.87 37.17
CA ALA A 333 -22.74 19.57 36.99
C ALA A 333 -24.28 19.45 36.90
N SER A 334 -24.70 18.92 35.74
CA SER A 334 -25.60 17.77 35.51
C SER A 334 -27.15 17.91 35.55
N ARG A 335 -27.73 17.49 34.40
CA ARG A 335 -28.91 16.61 34.15
C ARG A 335 -30.25 17.19 33.64
N SER A 336 -30.47 16.94 32.33
CA SER A 336 -31.64 16.30 31.66
C SER A 336 -32.98 17.07 31.59
N ARG A 337 -33.84 17.02 30.56
CA ARG A 337 -34.02 16.10 29.41
C ARG A 337 -35.15 16.63 28.48
N LYS A 338 -35.17 16.22 27.20
CA LYS A 338 -36.32 15.90 26.27
C LYS A 338 -36.29 16.62 24.89
N PRO A 339 -36.77 16.00 23.79
CA PRO A 339 -35.92 15.19 22.90
C PRO A 339 -35.99 15.61 21.41
N ALA A 340 -34.92 15.36 20.66
CA ALA A 340 -34.95 15.25 19.20
C ALA A 340 -34.02 14.08 18.78
N LEU A 341 -34.39 13.39 17.71
CA LEU A 341 -33.86 12.11 17.24
C LEU A 341 -32.33 12.06 17.05
N PRO A 342 -31.71 10.86 17.13
CA PRO A 342 -30.26 10.70 17.23
C PRO A 342 -29.58 10.84 15.87
N LYS A 343 -28.66 11.82 15.76
CA LYS A 343 -27.67 11.91 14.66
C LYS A 343 -26.22 12.04 15.17
N ASP A 344 -26.01 11.76 16.46
CA ASP A 344 -24.73 12.02 17.14
C ASP A 344 -23.73 10.85 17.08
N TYR A 345 -24.09 9.73 16.43
CA TYR A 345 -23.17 8.59 16.25
C TYR A 345 -22.09 8.84 15.18
N SER A 346 -22.31 9.78 14.26
CA SER A 346 -21.37 10.05 13.17
C SER A 346 -20.10 10.77 13.65
N SER A 347 -20.22 11.73 14.58
CA SER A 347 -19.09 12.55 15.05
C SER A 347 -18.06 11.71 15.82
N SER A 348 -18.53 10.86 16.74
CA SER A 348 -17.64 10.04 17.58
C SER A 348 -16.95 8.91 16.82
N GLN A 349 -17.56 8.42 15.73
CA GLN A 349 -16.94 7.43 14.84
C GLN A 349 -15.88 8.07 13.93
N GLU A 350 -16.13 9.29 13.44
CA GLU A 350 -15.19 10.06 12.63
C GLU A 350 -13.95 10.47 13.44
N GLU A 351 -14.15 10.99 14.67
CA GLU A 351 -13.06 11.29 15.62
C GLU A 351 -12.23 10.04 15.97
N LEU A 352 -12.88 8.89 16.19
CA LEU A 352 -12.17 7.64 16.47
C LEU A 352 -11.38 7.13 15.25
N SER A 353 -11.87 7.39 14.03
CA SER A 353 -11.17 7.05 12.79
C SER A 353 -9.95 7.94 12.56
N GLU A 354 -10.03 9.24 12.88
CA GLU A 354 -8.91 10.18 12.83
C GLU A 354 -7.83 9.80 13.86
N VAL A 355 -8.23 9.44 15.09
CA VAL A 355 -7.30 8.95 16.11
C VAL A 355 -6.63 7.64 15.69
N LEU A 356 -7.36 6.73 15.06
CA LEU A 356 -6.79 5.45 14.60
C LEU A 356 -5.84 5.64 13.40
N LEU A 357 -6.12 6.61 12.52
CA LEU A 357 -5.25 6.98 11.41
C LEU A 357 -3.94 7.59 11.92
N THR A 358 -4.01 8.57 12.81
CA THR A 358 -2.82 9.22 13.40
C THR A 358 -1.93 8.21 14.15
N LEU A 359 -2.52 7.30 14.93
CA LEU A 359 -1.77 6.23 15.59
C LEU A 359 -1.08 5.28 14.60
N GLN A 360 -1.71 4.99 13.45
CA GLN A 360 -1.12 4.14 12.42
C GLN A 360 0.02 4.84 11.69
N ASP A 361 -0.12 6.13 11.39
CA ASP A 361 0.94 6.92 10.77
C ASP A 361 2.16 7.02 11.69
N GLU A 362 1.95 7.29 12.98
CA GLU A 362 3.02 7.33 13.97
C GLU A 362 3.71 5.96 14.16
N PHE A 363 2.94 4.86 14.11
CA PHE A 363 3.50 3.52 14.14
C PHE A 363 4.29 3.20 12.86
N GLY A 364 3.82 3.67 11.71
CA GLY A 364 4.54 3.62 10.44
C GLY A 364 5.86 4.37 10.50
N GLN A 365 5.87 5.58 11.06
CA GLN A 365 7.08 6.37 11.25
C GLN A 365 8.09 5.66 12.16
N MET A 366 7.65 5.15 13.32
CA MET A 366 8.54 4.39 14.20
C MET A 366 9.08 3.10 13.55
N SER A 367 8.29 2.46 12.69
CA SER A 367 8.74 1.29 11.93
C SER A 367 9.83 1.65 10.91
N PHE A 368 9.71 2.82 10.29
CA PHE A 368 10.75 3.37 9.41
C PHE A 368 12.03 3.70 10.19
N ASP A 369 11.88 4.40 11.32
CA ASP A 369 13.00 4.75 12.20
C ASP A 369 13.70 3.49 12.73
N HIS A 370 12.96 2.42 13.05
CA HIS A 370 13.51 1.13 13.47
C HIS A 370 14.37 0.50 12.38
N GLN A 371 13.90 0.51 11.13
CA GLN A 371 14.70 0.01 10.00
C GLN A 371 15.95 0.86 9.76
N GLN A 372 15.86 2.17 9.95
CA GLN A 372 17.00 3.08 9.80
C GLN A 372 18.03 2.89 10.92
N LEU A 373 17.61 2.87 12.18
CA LEU A 373 18.45 2.58 13.33
C LEU A 373 19.11 1.21 13.21
N SER A 374 18.37 0.18 12.77
CA SER A 374 18.93 -1.16 12.55
C SER A 374 20.05 -1.17 11.49
N LYS A 375 19.94 -0.38 10.42
CA LYS A 375 21.03 -0.20 9.44
C LYS A 375 22.22 0.55 10.04
N LEU A 376 21.97 1.62 10.79
CA LEU A 376 23.03 2.39 11.47
C LEU A 376 23.81 1.52 12.47
N VAL A 377 23.14 0.62 13.20
CA VAL A 377 23.80 -0.37 14.09
C VAL A 377 24.72 -1.29 13.30
N GLN A 378 24.32 -1.74 12.11
CA GLN A 378 25.14 -2.62 11.25
C GLN A 378 26.36 -1.88 10.67
N GLU A 379 26.17 -0.63 10.27
CA GLU A 379 27.19 0.25 9.65
C GLU A 379 28.11 0.95 10.67
N ALA A 380 27.83 0.82 11.97
CA ALA A 380 28.57 1.51 13.03
C ALA A 380 30.07 1.09 13.06
N PRO A 381 31.01 2.05 12.98
CA PRO A 381 32.45 1.77 12.87
C PRO A 381 33.12 1.44 14.21
N THR A 382 32.51 1.81 15.34
CA THR A 382 33.05 1.59 16.69
C THR A 382 32.02 0.89 17.57
N ILE A 383 32.51 0.06 18.50
CA ILE A 383 31.65 -0.74 19.40
C ILE A 383 30.82 0.18 20.32
N ALA A 384 31.41 1.26 20.83
CA ALA A 384 30.68 2.21 21.68
C ALA A 384 29.47 2.86 20.96
N VAL A 385 29.63 3.27 19.70
CA VAL A 385 28.53 3.85 18.91
C VAL A 385 27.47 2.80 18.58
N ARG A 386 27.88 1.55 18.35
CA ARG A 386 26.96 0.44 18.15
C ARG A 386 26.10 0.19 19.40
N GLU A 387 26.71 0.11 20.57
CA GLU A 387 26.01 -0.06 21.85
C GLU A 387 25.04 1.09 22.14
N ASP A 388 25.42 2.34 21.80
CA ASP A 388 24.53 3.51 21.91
C ASP A 388 23.30 3.39 21.01
N LEU A 389 23.51 3.04 19.73
CA LEU A 389 22.43 2.86 18.76
C LEU A 389 21.55 1.64 19.08
N GLU A 390 22.11 0.57 19.64
CA GLU A 390 21.36 -0.60 20.12
C GLU A 390 20.46 -0.23 21.30
N ARG A 391 20.94 0.59 22.24
CA ARG A 391 20.10 1.14 23.33
C ARG A 391 18.96 1.99 22.78
N GLU A 392 19.24 2.87 21.82
CA GLU A 392 18.19 3.66 21.17
C GLU A 392 17.16 2.77 20.45
N LEU A 393 17.62 1.73 19.74
CA LEU A 393 16.75 0.76 19.08
C LEU A 393 15.85 0.02 20.07
N GLU A 394 16.38 -0.41 21.23
CA GLU A 394 15.62 -1.07 22.29
C GLU A 394 14.55 -0.12 22.88
N THR A 395 14.90 1.15 23.11
CA THR A 395 13.90 2.15 23.55
C THR A 395 12.82 2.40 22.49
N LEU A 396 13.17 2.36 21.20
CA LEU A 396 12.22 2.52 20.11
C LEU A 396 11.29 1.32 20.00
N VAL A 397 11.81 0.10 20.14
CA VAL A 397 10.99 -1.13 20.17
C VAL A 397 9.97 -1.08 21.30
N GLY A 398 10.37 -0.66 22.51
CA GLY A 398 9.43 -0.48 23.62
C GLY A 398 8.32 0.55 23.32
N LYS A 399 8.65 1.64 22.61
CA LYS A 399 7.66 2.63 22.15
C LYS A 399 6.73 2.06 21.06
N MET A 400 7.27 1.25 20.15
CA MET A 400 6.49 0.57 19.12
C MET A 400 5.49 -0.41 19.73
N GLU A 401 5.90 -1.22 20.70
CA GLU A 401 5.02 -2.14 21.43
C GLU A 401 3.90 -1.38 22.16
N ALA A 402 4.26 -0.33 22.92
CA ALA A 402 3.27 0.50 23.60
C ALA A 402 2.26 1.15 22.63
N LYS A 403 2.68 1.51 21.42
CA LYS A 403 1.80 2.07 20.40
C LYS A 403 0.95 1.01 19.69
N ALA A 404 1.50 -0.18 19.45
CA ALA A 404 0.74 -1.33 18.96
C ALA A 404 -0.40 -1.70 19.93
N ASP A 405 -0.14 -1.61 21.23
CA ASP A 405 -1.16 -1.79 22.27
C ASP A 405 -2.24 -0.70 22.24
N GLN A 406 -1.85 0.56 22.01
CA GLN A 406 -2.80 1.67 21.84
C GLN A 406 -3.70 1.45 20.63
N ILE A 407 -3.12 1.10 19.48
CA ILE A 407 -3.87 0.77 18.25
C ILE A 407 -4.83 -0.40 18.52
N SER A 408 -4.38 -1.43 19.23
CA SER A 408 -5.21 -2.59 19.57
C SER A 408 -6.36 -2.25 20.52
N LYS A 409 -6.16 -1.30 21.46
CA LYS A 409 -7.23 -0.78 22.34
C LYS A 409 -8.25 0.03 21.55
N VAL A 410 -7.79 0.93 20.68
CA VAL A 410 -8.66 1.77 19.82
C VAL A 410 -9.44 0.90 18.84
N ARG A 411 -8.82 -0.10 18.20
CA ARG A 411 -9.50 -1.06 17.32
C ARG A 411 -10.57 -1.87 18.06
N ARG A 412 -10.29 -2.33 19.28
CA ARG A 412 -11.30 -3.03 20.11
C ARG A 412 -12.47 -2.13 20.45
N HIS A 413 -12.20 -0.87 20.82
CA HIS A 413 -13.25 0.11 21.09
C HIS A 413 -14.08 0.41 19.82
N TRP A 414 -13.42 0.59 18.68
CA TRP A 414 -14.06 0.78 17.38
C TRP A 414 -14.98 -0.39 17.02
N LEU A 415 -14.53 -1.63 17.22
CA LEU A 415 -15.36 -2.82 17.03
C LEU A 415 -16.55 -2.83 18.00
N GLN A 416 -16.35 -2.54 19.29
CA GLN A 416 -17.45 -2.49 20.26
C GLN A 416 -18.51 -1.44 19.89
N VAL A 417 -18.09 -0.25 19.45
CA VAL A 417 -18.98 0.82 18.98
C VAL A 417 -19.66 0.43 17.65
N SER A 418 -18.98 -0.33 16.79
CA SER A 418 -19.49 -0.84 15.51
C SER A 418 -20.42 -2.06 15.63
N TYR A 419 -20.35 -2.86 16.69
CA TYR A 419 -21.22 -4.03 16.92
C TYR A 419 -22.45 -3.71 17.79
N LEU A 420 -22.44 -2.58 18.51
CA LEU A 420 -23.61 -2.03 19.21
C LEU A 420 -24.86 -1.77 18.33
N PRO A 421 -24.77 -1.43 17.03
CA PRO A 421 -25.94 -1.31 16.15
C PRO A 421 -26.58 -2.65 15.78
N VAL A 422 -25.84 -3.77 15.87
CA VAL A 422 -26.33 -5.09 15.42
C VAL A 422 -27.11 -5.81 16.54
N ILE A 423 -26.74 -5.59 17.80
CA ILE A 423 -27.42 -6.20 18.95
C ILE A 423 -28.71 -5.44 19.35
N LEU A 424 -28.86 -4.17 18.95
CA LEU A 424 -30.10 -3.40 19.18
C LEU A 424 -31.17 -3.59 18.09
N LEU A 425 -30.92 -4.48 17.12
CA LEU A 425 -31.85 -4.82 16.03
C LEU A 425 -32.28 -6.31 16.01
N LEU A 426 -31.94 -7.06 17.07
CA LEU A 426 -32.53 -8.35 17.45
C LEU A 426 -33.21 -8.18 18.81
#